data_AF-A0A430R2B1-F1
#
_entry.id   AF-A0A430R2B1-F1
#
_cell.length_a   1.000
_cell.length_b   1.000
_cell.length_c   1.000
_cell.angle_alpha   90.00
_cell.angle_beta   90.00
_cell.angle_gamma   90.00
#
_symmetry.space_group_name_H-M   'P 1'
#
loop_
_entity.id
_entity.type
_entity.pdbx_description
1 polymer ?
#
loop_
_entity_poly.entity_id
_entity_poly.type
_entity_poly.pdbx_seq_one_letter_code
_entity_poly.pdbx_strand_id
1 'polypeptide(L)' 'MESLPPLLTVKELKELLGAERVGREALYAFARKFGVRFGKRYLIPRQVVLALVEGRLEELEKTPGVEARGR' A
#
# COMPACT_ATOMS: atom_id res chain seq x y z
N MET A 1 -10.76 15.00 3.26
CA MET A 1 -9.69 14.29 2.53
C MET A 1 -10.24 13.98 1.16
N GLU A 2 -9.57 14.42 0.10
CA GLU A 2 -9.94 14.08 -1.28
C GLU A 2 -10.11 12.56 -1.41
N SER A 3 -11.06 12.12 -2.24
CA SER A 3 -11.36 10.69 -2.39
C SER A 3 -10.12 9.97 -2.94
N LEU A 4 -9.38 9.25 -2.09
CA LEU A 4 -8.24 8.44 -2.52
C LEU A 4 -8.69 7.44 -3.60
N PRO A 5 -7.88 7.24 -4.65
CA PRO A 5 -8.19 6.25 -5.67
C PRO A 5 -8.22 4.84 -5.05
N PRO A 6 -8.96 3.89 -5.65
CA PRO A 6 -9.04 2.51 -5.12
C PRO A 6 -7.69 1.81 -5.00
N LEU A 7 -6.74 2.16 -5.87
CA LEU A 7 -5.39 1.64 -5.94
C LEU A 7 -4.41 2.80 -6.09
N LEU A 8 -3.33 2.78 -5.31
CA LEU A 8 -2.24 3.74 -5.39
C LEU A 8 -0.97 3.06 -5.87
N THR A 9 -0.17 3.76 -6.65
CA THR A 9 1.20 3.36 -6.97
C THR A 9 2.13 3.64 -5.78
N VAL A 10 3.31 3.02 -5.80
CA VAL A 10 4.38 3.32 -4.83
C VAL A 10 4.76 4.81 -4.84
N LYS A 11 4.68 5.46 -6.02
CA LYS A 11 4.97 6.90 -6.16
C LYS A 11 3.91 7.75 -5.45
N GLU A 12 2.63 7.49 -5.70
CA GLU A 12 1.52 8.21 -5.05
C GLU A 12 1.54 7.99 -3.53
N LEU A 13 1.88 6.78 -3.08
CA LEU A 13 2.06 6.51 -1.64
C LEU A 13 3.20 7.34 -1.04
N LYS A 14 4.32 7.48 -1.75
CA LYS A 14 5.45 8.31 -1.31
C LYS A 14 5.05 9.78 -1.17
N GLU A 15 4.31 10.30 -2.14
CA GLU A 15 3.81 11.68 -2.13
C GLU A 15 2.85 11.89 -0.95
N LEU A 16 1.98 10.92 -0.68
CA LEU A 16 1.01 10.97 0.42
C LEU A 16 1.68 10.93 1.81
N LEU A 17 2.72 10.13 2.00
CA LEU A 17 3.45 10.02 3.27
C LEU A 17 4.46 11.17 3.48
N GLY A 18 4.74 11.95 2.44
CA GLY A 18 5.80 12.94 2.38
C GLY A 18 7.12 12.33 1.93
N ALA A 19 7.67 12.85 0.83
CA ALA A 19 8.82 12.26 0.13
C ALA A 19 10.09 12.10 0.98
N GLU A 20 10.25 12.93 2.02
CA GLU A 20 11.40 12.95 2.94
C GLU A 20 11.23 11.99 4.12
N ARG A 21 10.01 11.48 4.37
CA ARG A 21 9.71 10.68 5.58
C ARG A 21 9.97 9.19 5.40
N VAL A 22 9.88 8.69 4.16
CA VAL A 22 9.94 7.25 3.90
C VAL A 22 10.86 6.93 2.73
N GLY A 23 11.85 6.08 3.00
CA GLY A 23 12.80 5.59 2.01
C GLY A 23 12.14 4.69 0.97
N ARG A 24 12.77 4.62 -0.22
CA ARG A 24 12.30 3.79 -1.34
C ARG A 24 12.22 2.31 -0.95
N GLU A 25 13.24 1.78 -0.27
CA GLU A 25 13.28 0.37 0.14
C GLU A 25 12.10 0.01 1.05
N ALA A 26 11.80 0.85 2.04
CA ALA A 26 10.67 0.65 2.95
C ALA A 26 9.33 0.64 2.20
N LEU A 27 9.14 1.56 1.25
CA LEU A 27 7.93 1.60 0.42
C LEU A 27 7.78 0.34 -0.44
N TYR A 28 8.87 -0.16 -1.03
CA TYR A 28 8.81 -1.40 -1.84
C TYR A 28 8.64 -2.64 -0.97
N ALA A 29 9.23 -2.70 0.21
CA ALA A 29 8.98 -3.78 1.18
C ALA A 29 7.50 -3.80 1.60
N PHE A 30 6.93 -2.63 1.90
CA PHE A 30 5.51 -2.48 2.19
C PHE A 30 4.62 -2.93 1.03
N ALA A 31 4.93 -2.49 -0.19
CA ALA A 31 4.17 -2.86 -1.38
C ALA A 31 4.26 -4.35 -1.72
N ARG A 32 5.37 -5.03 -1.40
CA ARG A 32 5.50 -6.50 -1.52
C ARG A 32 4.63 -7.24 -0.50
N LYS A 33 4.48 -6.69 0.71
CA LYS A 33 3.72 -7.33 1.80
C LYS A 33 2.21 -7.11 1.69
N PHE A 34 1.78 -5.91 1.33
CA PHE A 34 0.36 -5.53 1.38
C PHE A 34 -0.22 -5.06 0.04
N GLY A 35 0.64 -4.88 -0.97
CA GLY A 35 0.21 -4.48 -2.30
C GLY A 35 -0.20 -5.67 -3.16
N VAL A 36 -0.81 -5.35 -4.30
CA VAL A 36 -1.13 -6.29 -5.36
C VAL A 36 -0.22 -6.04 -6.57
N ARG A 37 0.22 -7.11 -7.22
CA ARG A 37 1.05 -7.01 -8.42
C ARG A 37 0.15 -6.91 -9.66
N PHE A 38 0.27 -5.82 -10.41
CA PHE A 38 -0.42 -5.61 -11.68
C PHE A 38 0.62 -5.50 -12.79
N GLY A 39 0.81 -6.61 -13.53
CA GLY A 39 1.89 -6.76 -14.49
C GLY A 39 3.28 -6.60 -13.84
N LYS A 40 4.01 -5.55 -14.24
CA LYS A 40 5.36 -5.25 -13.73
C LYS A 40 5.38 -4.27 -12.53
N ARG A 41 4.22 -3.82 -12.05
CA ARG A 41 4.11 -2.79 -11.00
C ARG A 41 3.40 -3.31 -9.76
N TYR A 42 3.71 -2.73 -8.60
CA TYR A 42 2.94 -2.90 -7.38
C TYR A 42 1.94 -1.75 -7.23
N LEU A 43 0.71 -2.10 -6.88
CA LEU A 43 -0.36 -1.19 -6.49
C LEU A 43 -0.76 -1.48 -5.06
N ILE A 44 -1.08 -0.45 -4.30
CA ILE A 44 -1.48 -0.54 -2.90
C ILE A 44 -2.98 -0.23 -2.83
N PRO A 45 -3.81 -1.17 -2.33
CA PRO A 45 -5.23 -0.92 -2.12
C PRO A 45 -5.49 0.23 -1.14
N ARG A 46 -6.54 1.02 -1.41
CA ARG A 46 -6.92 2.17 -0.57
C ARG A 46 -7.05 1.81 0.91
N GLN A 47 -7.67 0.67 1.22
CA GLN A 47 -7.84 0.21 2.60
C GLN A 47 -6.51 -0.02 3.33
N VAL A 48 -5.49 -0.47 2.59
CA VAL A 48 -4.12 -0.65 3.11
C VAL A 48 -3.48 0.70 3.39
N VAL A 49 -3.67 1.67 2.49
CA VAL A 49 -3.16 3.05 2.68
C VAL A 49 -3.82 3.72 3.88
N LEU A 50 -5.14 3.59 4.02
CA LEU A 50 -5.86 4.16 5.16
C LEU A 50 -5.39 3.55 6.49
N ALA A 51 -5.25 2.23 6.56
CA ALA A 51 -4.73 1.56 7.75
C ALA A 51 -3.29 2.00 8.09
N LEU A 52 -2.45 2.25 7.09
CA LEU A 52 -1.10 2.80 7.30
C LEU A 52 -1.15 4.19 7.91
N VAL A 53 -1.97 5.09 7.36
CA VAL A 53 -2.09 6.48 7.84
C VAL A 53 -2.72 6.54 9.23
N GLU A 54 -3.68 5.66 9.52
CA GLU A 54 -4.36 5.57 10.81
C GLU A 54 -3.56 4.79 11.87
N GLY A 55 -2.41 4.20 11.52
CA GLY A 55 -1.59 3.41 12.44
C GLY A 55 -2.22 2.06 12.84
N ARG A 56 -3.12 1.52 12.02
CA ARG A 56 -3.87 0.27 12.28
C ARG A 56 -3.49 -0.89 11.34
N LEU A 57 -2.25 -0.93 10.88
CA LEU A 57 -1.77 -2.00 9.97
C LEU A 57 -1.89 -3.40 10.58
N GLU A 58 -1.79 -3.53 11.90
CA GLU A 58 -1.89 -4.80 12.61
C GLU A 58 -3.23 -5.53 12.37
N GLU A 59 -4.30 -4.80 12.04
CA GLU A 59 -5.61 -5.36 11.71
C GLU A 59 -5.61 -6.05 10.34
N LEU A 60 -4.76 -5.58 9.41
CA LEU A 60 -4.62 -6.17 8.08
C LEU A 60 -3.78 -7.45 8.09
N GLU A 61 -2.80 -7.54 9.00
CA GLU A 61 -1.94 -8.73 9.13
C GLU A 61 -2.72 -9.96 9.63
N LYS A 62 -3.82 -9.73 10.36
CA LYS A 62 -4.71 -10.78 10.87
C LYS A 62 -5.72 -11.28 9.84
N THR A 63 -5.79 -10.66 8.66
CA THR A 63 -6.69 -11.07 7.59
C THR A 63 -5.94 -11.97 6.60
N PRO A 64 -6.13 -13.31 6.65
CA PRO A 64 -5.57 -14.20 5.64
C PRO A 64 -6.32 -13.95 4.33
N GLY A 65 -5.65 -13.42 3.31
CA GLY A 65 -6.32 -13.17 2.02
C GLY A 65 -5.77 -12.07 1.11
N VAL A 66 -4.67 -11.40 1.45
CA VAL A 66 -3.88 -10.64 0.44
C VAL A 66 -2.87 -11.56 -0.25
N GLU A 67 -3.17 -12.86 -0.36
CA GLU A 67 -2.61 -13.64 -1.45
C GLU A 67 -3.16 -13.00 -2.73
N ALA A 68 -2.25 -12.55 -3.59
CA ALA A 68 -2.57 -11.98 -4.88
C ALA A 68 -3.62 -12.88 -5.58
N ARG A 69 -4.88 -12.44 -5.61
CA ARG A 69 -5.90 -12.98 -6.52
C ARG A 69 -5.54 -12.54 -7.94
N GLY A 70 -4.41 -13.05 -8.44
CA GLY A 70 -4.17 -13.24 -9.85
C GLY A 70 -4.81 -14.56 -10.21
N ARG A 71 -5.93 -14.50 -10.91
CA ARG A 71 -6.50 -15.66 -11.59
C ARG A 71 -5.62 -16.01 -12.79
#